data_AF-A0A1F5A717-F1
#
_entry.id   AF-A0A1F5A717-F1
#
_cell.length_a   1.000
_cell.length_b   1.000
_cell.length_c   1.000
_cell.angle_alpha   90.00
_cell.angle_beta   90.00
_cell.angle_gamma   90.00
#
_symmetry.space_group_name_H-M   'P 1'
#
loop_
_entity.id
_entity.type
_entity.pdbx_description
1 polymer ?
#
loop_
_entity_poly.entity_id
_entity_poly.type
_entity_poly.pdbx_seq_one_letter_code
_entity_poly.pdbx_strand_id
1 'polypeptide(L)' 'MLQEARILAVADVVEAVCSLRPYRPALGIEKGLEEVRKGRGIRYDTRVVDACMKLFREGRFSFKAETEAPLYQ' A
#
# COMPACT_ATOMS: atom_id res chain seq x y z
N MET A 1 -1.36 -18.06 -11.15
CA MET A 1 -1.01 -17.41 -9.86
C MET A 1 -2.02 -17.78 -8.80
N LEU A 2 -1.55 -18.18 -7.62
CA LEU A 2 -2.39 -18.40 -6.44
C LEU A 2 -3.10 -17.09 -6.04
N GLN A 3 -4.25 -17.19 -5.37
CA GLN A 3 -5.05 -16.01 -5.02
C GLN A 3 -4.34 -15.16 -3.96
N GLU A 4 -3.71 -15.82 -3.01
CA GLU A 4 -2.92 -15.29 -1.91
C GLU A 4 -1.74 -14.46 -2.44
N ALA A 5 -1.05 -14.96 -3.47
CA ALA A 5 0.05 -14.25 -4.11
C ALA A 5 -0.41 -12.93 -4.76
N ARG A 6 -1.62 -12.90 -5.34
CA ARG A 6 -2.18 -11.67 -5.92
C ARG A 6 -2.53 -10.65 -4.83
N ILE A 7 -3.02 -11.11 -3.68
CA ILE A 7 -3.30 -10.27 -2.51
C ILE A 7 -2.00 -9.66 -1.98
N LEU A 8 -0.98 -10.50 -1.77
CA LEU A 8 0.32 -10.06 -1.31
C LEU A 8 0.96 -9.05 -2.27
N ALA A 9 0.88 -9.26 -3.58
CA ALA A 9 1.46 -8.34 -4.55
C ALA A 9 0.86 -6.92 -4.48
N VAL A 10 -0.45 -6.79 -4.25
CA VAL A 10 -1.10 -5.48 -4.09
C VAL A 10 -0.75 -4.87 -2.73
N ALA A 11 -0.78 -5.68 -1.66
CA ALA A 11 -0.47 -5.22 -0.31
C ALA A 11 0.98 -4.71 -0.20
N ASP A 12 1.94 -5.47 -0.72
CA ASP A 12 3.37 -5.16 -0.71
C ASP A 12 3.66 -3.84 -1.44
N VAL A 13 3.03 -3.61 -2.61
CA VAL A 13 3.22 -2.36 -3.36
C VAL A 13 2.64 -1.17 -2.61
N VAL A 14 1.43 -1.29 -2.04
CA VAL A 14 0.83 -0.20 -1.26
C VAL A 14 1.70 0.11 -0.06
N GLU A 15 2.10 -0.89 0.72
CA GLU A 15 3.00 -0.71 1.87
C GLU A 15 4.31 -0.05 1.45
N ALA A 16 4.96 -0.56 0.39
CA ALA A 16 6.23 -0.05 -0.11
C ALA A 16 6.22 1.42 -0.52
N VAL A 17 5.09 1.91 -1.03
CA VAL A 17 4.90 3.31 -1.42
C VAL A 17 4.58 4.18 -0.19
N CYS A 18 3.86 3.63 0.78
CA CYS A 18 3.39 4.35 1.97
C CYS A 18 4.43 4.42 3.10
N SER A 19 5.40 3.51 3.13
CA SER A 19 6.39 3.39 4.20
C SER A 19 7.62 4.27 3.97
N LEU A 20 8.20 4.76 5.08
CA LEU A 20 9.50 5.41 5.07
C LEU A 20 10.57 4.37 4.74
N ARG A 21 11.50 4.72 3.86
CA ARG A 21 12.72 3.93 3.62
C ARG A 21 13.93 4.83 3.87
N PRO A 22 15.10 4.28 4.25
CA PRO A 22 16.28 5.07 4.63
C PRO A 22 16.66 6.19 3.64
N TYR A 23 16.35 6.03 2.36
CA TYR A 23 16.66 6.97 1.28
C TYR A 23 15.44 7.51 0.53
N ARG A 24 14.22 7.16 0.97
CA ARG A 24 12.97 7.58 0.30
C ARG A 24 11.92 7.93 1.36
N PRO A 25 11.44 9.19 1.41
CA PRO A 25 10.33 9.54 2.27
C PRO A 25 9.06 8.77 1.86
N ALA A 26 8.21 8.47 2.85
CA ALA A 26 6.88 7.95 2.60
C ALA A 26 6.12 8.88 1.64
N LEU A 27 5.54 8.33 0.57
CA LEU A 27 4.74 9.11 -0.38
C LEU A 27 3.27 9.23 0.05
N GLY A 28 2.90 8.53 1.13
CA GLY A 28 1.56 8.53 1.70
C GLY A 28 0.58 7.57 1.00
N ILE A 29 -0.56 7.37 1.67
CA ILE A 29 -1.55 6.38 1.26
C ILE A 29 -2.18 6.66 -0.11
N GLU A 30 -2.48 7.93 -0.39
CA GLU A 30 -3.05 8.35 -1.68
C GLU A 30 -2.17 7.90 -2.85
N LYS A 31 -0.85 8.06 -2.72
CA LYS A 31 0.09 7.61 -3.75
C LYS A 31 0.15 6.10 -3.85
N GLY A 32 0.14 5.37 -2.73
CA GLY A 32 0.08 3.91 -2.74
C GLY A 32 -1.16 3.38 -3.48
N LEU A 33 -2.33 3.94 -3.18
CA LEU A 33 -3.59 3.59 -3.83
C LEU A 33 -3.63 3.98 -5.31
N GLU A 34 -3.06 5.15 -5.66
CA GLU A 34 -2.96 5.60 -7.05
C GLU A 34 -2.14 4.63 -7.90
N GLU A 35 -1.01 4.13 -7.40
CA GLU A 35 -0.13 3.23 -8.14
C GLU A 35 -0.78 1.87 -8.45
N VAL A 36 -1.43 1.24 -7.47
CA VAL A 36 -2.14 -0.02 -7.73
C VAL A 36 -3.37 0.16 -8.60
N ARG A 37 -4.03 1.33 -8.52
CA ARG A 37 -5.15 1.69 -9.40
C ARG A 37 -4.70 1.83 -10.86
N LYS A 38 -3.56 2.46 -11.13
CA LYS A 38 -2.99 2.56 -12.48
C LYS A 38 -2.68 1.19 -13.09
N GLY A 39 -2.22 0.24 -12.27
CA GLY A 39 -1.91 -1.12 -12.71
C GLY A 39 -3.10 -2.10 -12.72
N ARG A 40 -4.31 -1.66 -12.36
CA ARG A 40 -5.51 -2.50 -12.23
C ARG A 40 -5.88 -3.16 -13.57
N GLY A 41 -5.97 -4.49 -13.60
CA GLY A 41 -6.32 -5.26 -14.80
C GLY A 41 -5.18 -5.43 -15.81
N ILE A 42 -4.01 -4.84 -15.53
CA ILE A 42 -2.79 -4.96 -16.35
C ILE A 42 -1.74 -5.75 -15.57
N ARG A 43 -1.34 -5.22 -14.41
CA ARG A 43 -0.32 -5.81 -13.52
C ARG A 43 -0.92 -6.48 -12.29
N TYR A 44 -2.12 -6.04 -11.89
CA TYR A 44 -2.78 -6.48 -10.68
C TYR A 44 -4.18 -7.02 -10.99
N ASP A 45 -4.60 -8.04 -10.23
CA ASP A 45 -5.96 -8.59 -10.31
C ASP A 45 -6.97 -7.52 -9.89
N THR A 46 -7.97 -7.30 -10.74
CA THR A 46 -8.99 -6.26 -10.55
C THR A 46 -9.72 -6.39 -9.23
N ARG A 47 -10.06 -7.61 -8.82
CA ARG A 47 -10.81 -7.88 -7.58
C ARG A 47 -9.99 -7.57 -6.35
N VAL A 48 -8.69 -7.83 -6.40
CA VAL A 48 -7.77 -7.54 -5.29
C VAL A 48 -7.57 -6.04 -5.14
N VAL A 49 -7.35 -5.32 -6.24
CA VAL A 49 -7.24 -3.86 -6.21
C VAL A 49 -8.52 -3.24 -5.67
N ASP A 50 -9.69 -3.67 -6.16
CA ASP A 50 -10.98 -3.16 -5.70
C ASP A 50 -11.21 -3.42 -4.21
N ALA A 51 -10.87 -4.62 -3.74
CA ALA A 51 -10.95 -4.96 -2.32
C ALA A 51 -10.04 -4.07 -1.47
N CYS A 52 -8.79 -3.86 -1.89
CA CYS A 52 -7.84 -2.97 -1.21
C CYS A 52 -8.39 -1.54 -1.13
N MET A 53 -8.82 -0.98 -2.27
CA MET A 53 -9.40 0.37 -2.34
C MET A 53 -10.64 0.52 -1.45
N LYS A 54 -11.51 -0.50 -1.42
CA LYS A 54 -12.70 -0.52 -0.57
C LYS A 54 -12.32 -0.48 0.91
N LEU A 55 -11.27 -1.20 1.30
CA LEU A 55 -10.82 -1.31 2.69
C LEU A 55 -10.40 0.05 3.27
N PHE A 56 -9.64 0.84 2.51
CA PHE A 56 -9.25 2.20 2.90
C PHE A 56 -10.42 3.18 2.85
N ARG A 57 -11.27 3.10 1.81
CA ARG A 57 -12.45 3.96 1.67
C ARG A 57 -13.47 3.79 2.79
N GLU A 58 -13.65 2.56 3.26
CA GLU A 58 -14.54 2.23 4.39
C GLU A 58 -13.89 2.49 5.75
N GLY A 59 -12.64 2.99 5.80
CA GLY A 59 -11.92 3.22 7.05
C GLY A 59 -11.62 1.94 7.83
N ARG A 60 -11.66 0.78 7.18
CA ARG A 60 -11.46 -0.54 7.81
C ARG A 60 -9.98 -0.85 8.05
N PHE A 61 -9.09 0.00 7.57
CA PHE A 61 -7.66 -0.07 7.80
C PHE A 61 -7.02 1.31 7.65
N SER A 62 -5.98 1.53 8.44
CA SER A 62 -5.07 2.67 8.37
C SER A 62 -3.68 2.21 8.78
N PHE A 63 -2.64 2.69 8.10
CA PHE A 63 -1.28 2.49 8.59
C PHE A 63 -1.07 3.24 9.90
N LYS A 64 -0.34 2.64 10.85
CA LYS A 64 0.09 3.34 12.05
C LYS A 64 1.10 4.41 11.64
N ALA A 65 0.97 5.61 12.19
CA ALA A 65 2.04 6.60 12.09
C ALA A 65 3.24 6.05 12.87
N GLU A 66 4.36 5.80 12.18
CA GLU A 66 5.63 5.55 12.86
C GLU A 66 6.07 6.86 13.51
N THR A 67 5.69 7.04 14.78
CA THR A 67 6.27 8.07 15.65
C THR A 67 7.74 7.76 15.86
N GLU A 68 8.58 8.64 15.29
CA GLU A 68 9.95 8.97 15.67
C GLU A 68 10.83 7.81 16.18
N ALA A 69 11.72 7.33 15.32
CA ALA A 69 12.97 6.75 15.82
C ALA A 69 13.75 7.88 16.50
N PRO A 70 14.18 7.74 17.77
CA PRO A 70 14.89 8.80 18.47
C PRO A 70 16.15 9.16 17.70
N LEU A 71 16.29 10.44 17.35
CA LEU A 71 17.56 11.03 16.96
C LEU A 71 18.54 10.77 18.11
N TYR A 72 19.65 10.12 17.78
CA TYR A 72 20.88 9.98 18.55
C TYR A 72 20.90 10.73 19.90
N GLN A 73 20.83 9.98 21.01
CA GLN A 73 21.44 10.39 22.27
C GLN A 73 22.82 9.74 22.37
#